data_AF-A0A350LSG0-F1
#
_entry.id   AF-A0A350LSG0-F1
#
_cell.length_a   1.000
_cell.length_b   1.000
_cell.length_c   1.000
_cell.angle_alpha   90.00
_cell.angle_beta   90.00
_cell.angle_gamma   90.00
#
_symmetry.space_group_name_H-M   'P 1'
#
loop_
_entity.id
_entity.type
_entity.pdbx_description
1 polymer ?
#
loop_
_entity_poly.entity_id
_entity_poly.type
_entity_poly.pdbx_seq_one_letter_code
_entity_poly.pdbx_strand_id
1 'polypeptide(L)' 'MAGHSKWANIQHRKGRQDAVRAKLFSKFSKEITVAAKMGDP' A
#
# COMPACT_ATOMS: atom_id res chain seq x y z
N MET A 1 28.67 0.67 -12.62
CA MET A 1 28.22 -0.43 -11.75
C MET A 1 27.15 0.05 -10.78
N ALA A 2 25.90 -0.39 -10.96
CA ALA A 2 24.87 -0.37 -9.91
C ALA A 2 25.12 -1.49 -8.87
N GLY A 3 26.39 -1.81 -8.57
CA GLY A 3 26.79 -3.02 -7.83
C GLY A 3 26.64 -2.87 -6.32
N HIS A 4 27.10 -1.75 -5.76
CA HIS A 4 27.09 -1.52 -4.30
C HIS A 4 25.78 -0.88 -3.78
N SER A 5 25.00 -0.25 -4.66
CA SER A 5 23.78 0.50 -4.30
C SER A 5 22.49 -0.11 -4.87
N LYS A 6 22.58 -1.31 -5.49
CA LYS A 6 21.41 -2.04 -6.02
C LYS A 6 20.31 -2.16 -4.98
N TRP A 7 20.69 -2.55 -3.76
CA TRP A 7 19.74 -2.76 -2.68
C TRP A 7 19.10 -1.47 -2.20
N ALA A 8 19.88 -0.41 -2.00
CA ALA A 8 19.36 0.91 -1.63
C ALA A 8 18.33 1.43 -2.65
N ASN A 9 18.61 1.29 -3.95
CA ASN A 9 17.69 1.69 -5.00
C ASN A 9 16.39 0.86 -4.99
N ILE A 10 16.51 -0.46 -4.76
CA ILE A 10 15.34 -1.35 -4.61
C ILE A 10 14.52 -0.95 -3.39
N GLN A 11 15.16 -0.70 -2.25
CA GLN A 11 14.50 -0.31 -1.00
C GLN A 11 13.74 1.01 -1.16
N HIS A 12 14.34 2.05 -1.74
CA HIS A 12 13.67 3.33 -1.95
C HIS A 12 12.50 3.23 -2.92
N ARG A 13 12.66 2.46 -4.02
CA ARG A 13 11.57 2.23 -4.97
C ARG A 13 10.43 1.47 -4.33
N LYS A 14 10.74 0.39 -3.59
CA LYS A 14 9.75 -0.42 -2.88
C LYS A 14 9.03 0.40 -1.81
N GLY A 15 9.75 1.16 -1.00
CA GLY A 15 9.16 2.00 0.06
C GLY A 15 8.15 3.02 -0.49
N ARG A 16 8.45 3.67 -1.63
CA ARG A 16 7.49 4.57 -2.29
C ARG A 16 6.25 3.84 -2.79
N GLN A 17 6.41 2.65 -3.38
CA GLN A 17 5.29 1.84 -3.86
C GLN A 17 4.41 1.35 -2.71
N ASP A 18 5.03 0.89 -1.62
CA ASP A 18 4.33 0.39 -0.44
C ASP A 18 3.56 1.52 0.26
N ALA A 19 4.10 2.74 0.33
CA ALA A 19 3.39 3.90 0.89
C ALA A 19 2.11 4.24 0.10
N VAL A 20 2.19 4.23 -1.24
CA VAL A 20 1.02 4.45 -2.10
C VAL A 20 -0.01 3.34 -1.91
N ARG A 21 0.45 2.09 -1.88
CA ARG A 21 -0.41 0.91 -1.69
C ARG A 21 -1.09 0.92 -0.32
N ALA A 22 -0.37 1.27 0.75
CA ALA A 22 -0.92 1.37 2.10
C ALA A 22 -2.08 2.37 2.17
N LYS A 23 -1.93 3.56 1.55
CA LYS A 23 -2.99 4.57 1.49
C LYS A 23 -4.25 4.05 0.78
N LEU A 24 -4.10 3.28 -0.29
CA LEU A 24 -5.22 2.68 -1.01
C LEU A 24 -5.91 1.60 -0.17
N PHE A 25 -5.15 0.70 0.45
CA PHE A 25 -5.72 -0.33 1.31
C PHE A 25 -6.49 0.24 2.50
N SER A 26 -6.01 1.32 3.11
CA SER A 26 -6.77 1.99 4.18
C SER A 26 -8.11 2.53 3.70
N LYS A 27 -8.22 2.99 2.45
CA LYS A 27 -9.49 3.44 1.87
C LYS A 27 -10.42 2.25 1.62
N PHE A 28 -9.93 1.22 0.94
CA PHE A 28 -10.71 0.02 0.65
C PHE A 28 -11.20 -0.68 1.91
N SER A 29 -10.35 -0.78 2.95
CA SER A 29 -10.75 -1.36 4.23
C SER A 29 -11.92 -0.60 4.86
N LYS A 30 -11.88 0.75 4.84
CA LYS A 30 -13.00 1.57 5.33
C LYS A 30 -14.27 1.36 4.51
N GLU A 31 -14.16 1.37 3.19
CA GLU A 31 -15.30 1.19 2.28
C GLU A 31 -15.94 -0.19 2.46
N ILE A 32 -15.15 -1.25 2.59
CA ILE A 32 -15.63 -2.61 2.88
C ILE A 32 -16.39 -2.64 4.21
N THR A 33 -15.83 -2.04 5.27
CA THR A 33 -16.50 -1.98 6.57
C THR A 33 -17.82 -1.22 6.51
N VAL A 34 -17.87 -0.09 5.79
CA VAL A 34 -19.11 0.69 5.63
C VAL A 34 -20.14 -0.08 4.82
N ALA A 35 -19.75 -0.69 3.71
CA ALA A 35 -20.64 -1.51 2.89
C ALA A 35 -21.21 -2.70 3.67
N ALA A 36 -20.39 -3.39 4.47
CA ALA A 36 -20.85 -4.46 5.34
C ALA A 36 -21.90 -3.97 6.35
N LYS A 37 -21.66 -2.82 7.00
CA LYS A 37 -22.61 -2.22 7.95
C LYS A 37 -23.93 -1.76 7.32
N MET A 38 -23.91 -1.34 6.05
CA MET A 38 -25.12 -0.93 5.34
C MET A 38 -25.88 -2.11 4.73
N GLY A 39 -25.21 -3.25 4.55
CA GLY A 39 -25.78 -4.46 3.94
C GLY A 39 -26.29 -5.50 4.95
N ASP A 40 -25.91 -5.39 6.22
CA ASP A 40 -26.56 -6.15 7.30
C ASP A 40 -27.97 -5.59 7.55
N PRO A 41 -29.03 -6.44 7.65
CA PRO A 41 -30.38 -6.01 8.00
C PRO A 41 -30.51 -5.37 9.39
#